data_AF-A0A511ASD6-F1
#
_entry.id   AF-A0A511ASD6-F1
#
_cell.length_a   1.000
_cell.length_b   1.000
_cell.length_c   1.000
_cell.angle_alpha   90.00
_cell.angle_beta   90.00
_cell.angle_gamma   90.00
#
_symmetry.space_group_name_H-M   'P 1'
#
loop_
_entity.id
_entity.type
_entity.pdbx_description
1 polymer ?
#
loop_
_entity_poly.entity_id
_entity_poly.type
_entity_poly.pdbx_seq_one_letter_code
_entity_poly.pdbx_strand_id
1 'polypeptide(L)'
;MDGFDEYQKLIRYQYGTYSFILLSVLTFVNYFLSFIFEIQWAETKELEFILLAFGTAVYFVAMSVYKGAYFRKKQRPKVNVFLFTLIGLAHIYLSISYSTPIILEGYVTFNSITLVPGLLFISIPLAYLTRVAVEKRNDV
;
A
#
# COMPACT_ATOMS: atom_id res chain seq x y z
N MET A 1 -31.06 3.50 -8.78
CA MET A 1 -30.00 2.74 -8.10
C MET A 1 -29.49 1.67 -9.07
N ASP A 2 -28.28 1.79 -9.66
CA ASP A 2 -27.39 0.62 -9.88
C ASP A 2 -25.98 0.90 -10.46
N GLY A 3 -25.67 2.09 -10.98
CA GLY A 3 -24.42 2.36 -11.73
C GLY A 3 -23.07 2.29 -10.99
N PHE A 4 -23.05 2.03 -9.67
CA PHE A 4 -21.81 2.01 -8.88
C PHE A 4 -21.07 0.66 -8.88
N ASP A 5 -21.60 -0.43 -9.45
CA ASP A 5 -20.84 -1.69 -9.48
C ASP A 5 -19.85 -1.73 -10.65
N GLU A 6 -20.32 -1.37 -11.85
CA GLU A 6 -19.47 -1.30 -13.06
C GLU A 6 -18.38 -0.23 -12.95
N TYR A 7 -18.69 0.95 -12.38
CA TYR A 7 -17.67 1.96 -12.12
C TYR A 7 -16.59 1.44 -11.15
N GLN A 8 -16.99 0.83 -10.03
CA GLN A 8 -16.02 0.31 -9.05
C GLN A 8 -15.16 -0.80 -9.66
N LYS A 9 -15.76 -1.66 -10.49
CA LYS A 9 -15.05 -2.71 -11.24
C LYS A 9 -14.06 -2.11 -12.23
N LEU A 10 -14.47 -1.13 -13.03
CA LEU A 10 -13.60 -0.43 -13.99
C LEU A 10 -12.38 0.20 -13.31
N ILE A 11 -12.61 0.94 -12.21
CA ILE A 11 -11.53 1.60 -11.47
C ILE A 11 -10.56 0.56 -10.87
N ARG A 12 -11.07 -0.52 -10.27
CA ARG A 12 -10.22 -1.60 -9.75
C ARG A 12 -9.39 -2.26 -10.86
N TYR A 13 -9.97 -2.46 -12.03
CA TYR A 13 -9.24 -3.01 -13.17
C TYR A 13 -8.15 -2.05 -13.63
N GLN A 14 -8.48 -0.78 -13.86
CA GLN A 14 -7.54 0.26 -14.29
C GLN A 14 -6.35 0.40 -13.35
N TYR A 15 -6.60 0.59 -12.04
CA TYR A 15 -5.52 0.73 -11.07
C TYR A 15 -4.83 -0.60 -10.77
N GLY A 16 -5.51 -1.73 -10.93
CA GLY A 16 -4.90 -3.06 -10.89
C GLY A 16 -3.86 -3.21 -12.00
N THR A 17 -4.21 -2.83 -13.24
CA THR A 17 -3.27 -2.81 -14.38
C THR A 17 -2.10 -1.86 -14.12
N TYR A 18 -2.35 -0.64 -13.62
CA TYR A 18 -1.26 0.29 -13.31
C TYR A 18 -0.34 -0.23 -12.22
N SER A 19 -0.88 -0.88 -11.19
CA SER A 19 -0.08 -1.46 -10.10
C SER A 19 0.72 -2.66 -10.58
N PHE A 20 0.16 -3.47 -11.48
CA PHE A 20 0.88 -4.57 -12.11
C PHE A 20 2.04 -4.05 -12.98
N ILE A 21 1.80 -3.04 -13.83
CA ILE A 21 2.85 -2.40 -14.64
C ILE A 21 3.93 -1.83 -13.72
N LEU A 22 3.54 -1.14 -12.64
CA LEU A 22 4.48 -0.60 -11.66
C LEU A 22 5.33 -1.72 -11.04
N LEU A 23 4.72 -2.86 -10.68
CA LEU A 23 5.45 -3.99 -10.11
C LEU A 23 6.41 -4.60 -11.12
N SER A 24 5.99 -4.76 -12.37
CA SER A 24 6.86 -5.26 -13.44
C SER A 24 8.06 -4.35 -13.65
N VAL A 25 7.85 -3.02 -13.72
CA VAL A 25 8.93 -2.04 -13.88
C VAL A 25 9.88 -2.07 -12.67
N LEU A 26 9.35 -2.05 -11.45
CA LEU A 26 10.16 -2.09 -10.23
C LEU A 26 10.97 -3.38 -10.13
N THR A 27 10.36 -4.53 -10.45
CA THR A 27 11.05 -5.83 -10.44
C THR A 27 12.14 -5.88 -11.50
N PHE A 28 11.87 -5.35 -12.69
CA PHE A 28 12.85 -5.26 -13.76
C PHE A 28 14.03 -4.38 -13.35
N VAL A 29 13.77 -3.18 -12.80
CA VAL A 29 14.84 -2.31 -12.28
C VAL A 29 15.63 -3.01 -11.16
N ASN A 30 14.95 -3.68 -10.23
CA ASN A 30 15.62 -4.42 -9.14
C ASN A 30 16.51 -5.55 -9.66
N TYR A 31 16.06 -6.27 -10.69
CA TYR A 31 16.87 -7.26 -11.37
C TYR A 31 18.14 -6.65 -11.98
N PHE A 32 18.03 -5.51 -12.67
CA PHE A 32 19.20 -4.82 -13.23
C PHE A 32 20.17 -4.35 -12.15
N LEU A 33 19.66 -3.79 -11.05
CA LEU A 33 20.48 -3.42 -9.88
C LEU A 33 21.23 -4.63 -9.33
N SER A 34 20.55 -5.76 -9.20
CA SER A 34 21.15 -6.98 -8.67
C SER A 34 22.15 -7.64 -9.63
N PHE A 35 21.85 -7.66 -10.92
CA PHE A 35 22.59 -8.47 -11.90
C PHE A 35 23.75 -7.70 -12.53
N ILE A 36 23.57 -6.41 -12.82
CA ILE A 36 24.61 -5.59 -13.49
C ILE A 36 25.45 -4.85 -12.47
N PHE A 37 24.83 -4.28 -11.45
CA PHE A 37 25.51 -3.44 -10.47
C PHE A 37 25.87 -4.18 -9.19
N GLU A 38 25.47 -5.45 -9.06
CA GLU A 38 25.68 -6.28 -7.86
C GLU A 38 25.16 -5.63 -6.57
N ILE A 39 24.13 -4.76 -6.70
CA ILE A 39 23.53 -4.06 -5.58
C ILE A 39 22.44 -4.94 -4.96
N GLN A 40 22.54 -5.14 -3.66
CA GLN A 40 21.50 -5.68 -2.81
C GLN A 40 21.19 -4.65 -1.73
N TRP A 41 19.91 -4.31 -1.53
CA TRP A 41 19.49 -3.26 -0.59
C TRP A 41 18.63 -3.79 0.56
N ALA A 42 18.13 -5.02 0.45
CA ALA A 42 17.49 -5.73 1.55
C ALA A 42 18.30 -6.96 1.97
N GLU A 43 18.00 -7.52 3.14
CA GLU A 43 18.69 -8.69 3.72
C GLU A 43 18.71 -9.89 2.77
N THR A 44 17.65 -10.10 1.98
CA THR A 44 17.58 -11.14 0.94
C THR A 44 16.89 -10.63 -0.32
N LYS A 45 17.08 -11.34 -1.44
CA LYS A 45 16.45 -11.02 -2.72
C LYS A 45 14.94 -11.23 -2.71
N GLU A 46 14.47 -12.20 -1.95
CA GLU A 46 13.05 -12.44 -1.71
C GLU A 46 12.42 -11.27 -0.96
N LEU A 47 13.14 -10.71 0.03
CA LEU A 47 12.66 -9.55 0.78
C LEU A 47 12.55 -8.30 -0.12
N GLU A 48 13.52 -8.05 -1.01
CA GLU A 48 13.44 -6.96 -1.99
C GLU A 48 12.13 -7.08 -2.81
N PHE A 49 11.85 -8.27 -3.35
CA PHE A 49 10.64 -8.52 -4.12
C PHE A 49 9.36 -8.30 -3.29
N ILE A 50 9.31 -8.82 -2.06
CA ILE A 50 8.16 -8.67 -1.16
C ILE A 50 7.89 -7.18 -0.90
N LEU A 51 8.93 -6.39 -0.61
CA LEU A 51 8.80 -4.96 -0.33
C LEU A 51 8.33 -4.16 -1.56
N LEU A 52 8.80 -4.51 -2.77
CA LEU A 52 8.32 -3.91 -4.02
C LEU A 52 6.86 -4.27 -4.31
N ALA A 53 6.51 -5.56 -4.18
CA ALA A 53 5.13 -6.04 -4.31
C ALA A 53 4.22 -5.30 -3.33
N PHE A 54 4.69 -5.09 -2.11
CA PHE A 54 3.93 -4.36 -1.12
C PHE A 54 3.75 -2.88 -1.44
N GLY A 55 4.80 -2.19 -1.91
CA GLY A 55 4.69 -0.81 -2.36
C GLY A 55 3.63 -0.63 -3.45
N THR A 56 3.57 -1.57 -4.39
CA THR A 56 2.53 -1.55 -5.45
C THR A 56 1.14 -1.87 -4.94
N ALA A 57 1.01 -2.75 -3.95
CA ALA A 57 -0.26 -3.00 -3.27
C ALA A 57 -0.76 -1.76 -2.51
N VAL A 58 0.13 -1.01 -1.85
CA VAL A 58 -0.20 0.27 -1.20
C VAL A 58 -0.72 1.27 -2.21
N TYR A 59 -0.03 1.43 -3.35
CA TYR A 59 -0.49 2.30 -4.44
C TYR A 59 -1.89 1.89 -4.94
N PHE A 60 -2.10 0.60 -5.22
CA PHE A 60 -3.40 0.07 -5.67
C PHE A 60 -4.52 0.42 -4.68
N VAL A 61 -4.30 0.14 -3.40
CA VAL A 61 -5.28 0.34 -2.33
C VAL A 61 -5.56 1.82 -2.14
N ALA A 62 -4.53 2.66 -2.03
CA ALA A 62 -4.68 4.10 -1.88
C ALA A 62 -5.49 4.71 -3.03
N MET A 63 -5.17 4.37 -4.29
CA MET A 63 -5.90 4.87 -5.44
C MET A 63 -7.33 4.35 -5.50
N SER A 64 -7.56 3.07 -5.17
CA SER A 64 -8.90 2.49 -5.10
C SER A 64 -9.76 3.17 -4.04
N VAL A 65 -9.18 3.52 -2.88
CA VAL A 65 -9.90 4.26 -1.83
C VAL A 65 -10.17 5.69 -2.27
N TYR A 66 -9.16 6.38 -2.79
CA TYR A 66 -9.26 7.76 -3.25
C TYR A 66 -10.30 7.94 -4.37
N LYS A 67 -10.42 6.96 -5.28
CA LYS A 67 -11.43 6.95 -6.36
C LYS A 67 -12.77 6.35 -5.96
N GLY A 68 -12.94 5.93 -4.70
CA GLY A 68 -14.19 5.40 -4.18
C GLY A 68 -14.56 3.99 -4.64
N ALA A 69 -13.59 3.24 -5.13
CA ALA A 69 -13.76 1.87 -5.60
C ALA A 69 -13.41 0.81 -4.56
N TYR A 70 -12.80 1.18 -3.43
CA TYR A 70 -12.39 0.21 -2.41
C TYR A 70 -13.56 -0.37 -1.60
N PHE A 71 -14.36 0.49 -0.96
CA PHE A 71 -15.48 0.05 -0.11
C PHE A 71 -16.71 -0.36 -0.94
N ARG A 72 -17.34 -1.47 -0.57
CA ARG A 72 -18.62 -1.90 -1.16
C ARG A 72 -19.74 -0.96 -0.73
N LYS A 73 -20.79 -0.82 -1.56
CA LYS A 73 -21.95 0.06 -1.30
C LYS A 73 -22.63 -0.16 0.07
N LYS A 74 -22.65 -1.41 0.57
CA LYS A 74 -23.28 -1.79 1.85
C LYS A 74 -22.37 -1.62 3.07
N GLN A 75 -21.09 -1.30 2.88
CA GLN A 75 -20.17 -1.10 4.00
C GLN A 75 -20.29 0.31 4.57
N ARG A 76 -19.93 0.48 5.84
CA ARG A 76 -19.86 1.79 6.51
C ARG A 76 -18.40 2.29 6.46
N PRO A 77 -18.04 3.20 5.52
CA PRO A 77 -16.63 3.55 5.29
C PRO A 77 -15.96 4.13 6.53
N LYS A 78 -16.66 4.97 7.30
CA LYS A 78 -16.14 5.59 8.53
C LYS A 78 -15.72 4.55 9.60
N VAL A 79 -16.51 3.50 9.77
CA VAL A 79 -16.21 2.42 10.74
C VAL A 79 -14.99 1.64 10.27
N ASN A 80 -14.94 1.27 8.99
CA ASN A 80 -13.80 0.55 8.44
C ASN A 80 -12.51 1.38 8.48
N VAL A 81 -12.59 2.67 8.15
CA VAL A 81 -11.47 3.62 8.24
C VAL A 81 -10.93 3.66 9.66
N PHE A 82 -11.79 3.75 10.67
CA PHE A 82 -11.38 3.70 12.08
C PHE A 82 -10.69 2.38 12.44
N LEU A 83 -11.25 1.23 12.05
CA LEU A 83 -10.66 -0.09 12.30
C LEU A 83 -9.30 -0.25 11.62
N PHE A 84 -9.17 0.19 10.36
CA PHE A 84 -7.89 0.17 9.64
C PHE A 84 -6.86 1.08 10.28
N THR A 85 -7.25 2.24 10.82
CA THR A 85 -6.35 3.09 11.61
C THR A 85 -5.83 2.33 12.83
N LEU A 86 -6.71 1.69 13.62
CA LEU A 86 -6.29 0.96 14.81
C LEU A 86 -5.34 -0.20 14.49
N ILE A 87 -5.68 -1.02 13.49
CA ILE A 87 -4.85 -2.15 13.06
C ILE A 87 -3.51 -1.65 12.51
N GLY A 88 -3.53 -0.58 11.71
CA GLY A 88 -2.33 0.02 11.14
C GLY A 88 -1.37 0.54 12.23
N LEU A 89 -1.90 1.27 13.21
CA LEU A 89 -1.12 1.74 14.36
C LEU A 89 -0.58 0.59 15.21
N ALA A 90 -1.36 -0.47 15.41
CA ALA A 90 -0.91 -1.65 16.16
C ALA A 90 0.28 -2.33 15.47
N HIS A 91 0.23 -2.51 14.14
CA HIS A 91 1.37 -3.09 13.40
C HIS A 91 2.60 -2.18 13.41
N ILE A 92 2.42 -0.87 13.26
CA ILE A 92 3.54 0.09 13.36
C ILE A 92 4.17 0.01 14.76
N TYR A 93 3.36 -0.01 15.82
CA TYR A 93 3.85 -0.16 17.19
C TYR A 93 4.65 -1.46 17.39
N LEU A 94 4.11 -2.59 16.90
CA LEU A 94 4.80 -3.87 16.96
C LEU A 94 6.15 -3.82 16.24
N SER A 95 6.21 -3.20 15.05
CA SER A 95 7.44 -3.12 14.26
C SER A 95 8.60 -2.39 14.96
N ILE A 96 8.26 -1.39 15.78
CA ILE A 96 9.23 -0.60 16.57
C ILE A 96 9.61 -1.35 17.85
N SER A 97 8.70 -2.20 18.36
CA SER A 97 8.89 -2.94 19.62
C SER A 97 9.76 -4.21 19.46
N TYR A 98 10.01 -4.66 18.23
CA TYR A 98 10.90 -5.81 17.97
C TYR A 98 12.37 -5.46 18.26
N SER A 99 13.11 -6.44 18.76
CA SER A 99 14.54 -6.29 19.12
C SER A 99 15.46 -6.18 17.91
N THR A 100 15.03 -6.60 16.72
CA THR A 100 15.80 -6.48 15.48
C THR A 100 15.50 -5.14 14.80
N PRO A 101 16.51 -4.31 14.48
CA PRO A 101 16.29 -3.03 13.82
C PRO A 101 15.80 -3.23 12.39
N ILE A 102 15.00 -2.30 11.87
CA ILE A 102 14.48 -2.33 10.49
C ILE A 102 15.60 -2.12 9.46
N ILE A 103 16.65 -1.38 9.84
CA ILE A 103 17.85 -1.18 9.04
C ILE A 103 19.04 -1.68 9.85
N LEU A 104 19.84 -2.56 9.26
CA LEU A 104 21.07 -3.06 9.85
C LEU A 104 22.15 -3.05 8.77
N GLU A 105 23.29 -2.41 9.06
CA GLU A 105 24.47 -2.38 8.17
C GLU A 105 24.16 -1.89 6.74
N GLY A 106 23.18 -0.97 6.60
CA GLY A 106 22.78 -0.42 5.30
C GLY A 106 21.74 -1.25 4.54
N TYR A 107 21.34 -2.40 5.06
CA TYR A 107 20.30 -3.26 4.49
C TYR A 107 18.96 -3.08 5.22
N VAL A 108 17.86 -3.17 4.47
CA VAL A 108 16.52 -3.34 5.05
C VAL A 108 16.38 -4.79 5.52
N THR A 109 16.12 -4.98 6.81
CA THR A 109 16.02 -6.32 7.42
C THR A 109 14.63 -6.92 7.28
N PHE A 110 14.52 -8.23 7.52
CA PHE A 110 13.23 -8.94 7.50
C PHE A 110 12.22 -8.38 8.51
N ASN A 111 12.67 -7.70 9.57
CA ASN A 111 11.75 -7.05 10.52
C ASN A 111 10.86 -5.99 9.84
N SER A 112 11.28 -5.42 8.71
CA SER A 112 10.46 -4.52 7.90
C SER A 112 9.08 -5.10 7.51
N ILE A 113 8.95 -6.42 7.41
CA ILE A 113 7.68 -7.10 7.12
C ILE A 113 6.62 -6.86 8.20
N THR A 114 7.00 -6.49 9.42
CA THR A 114 6.04 -6.13 10.47
C THR A 114 5.51 -4.69 10.31
N LEU A 115 6.35 -3.78 9.81
CA LEU A 115 5.99 -2.37 9.56
C LEU A 115 5.07 -2.23 8.35
N VAL A 116 5.40 -2.98 7.30
CA VAL A 116 4.84 -2.90 5.97
C VAL A 116 3.29 -3.07 5.96
N PRO A 117 2.68 -4.13 6.55
CA PRO A 117 1.23 -4.23 6.82
C PRO A 117 0.63 -3.00 7.50
N GLY A 118 1.34 -2.45 8.49
CA GLY A 118 0.92 -1.24 9.19
C GLY A 118 0.76 -0.05 8.23
N LEU A 119 1.74 0.17 7.35
CA LEU A 119 1.69 1.23 6.35
C LEU A 119 0.56 1.04 5.34
N LEU A 120 0.28 -0.19 4.90
CA LEU A 120 -0.88 -0.47 4.03
C LEU A 120 -2.20 -0.13 4.71
N PHE A 121 -2.38 -0.56 5.96
CA PHE A 121 -3.63 -0.27 6.66
C PHE A 121 -3.79 1.22 6.96
N ILE A 122 -2.70 1.96 7.23
CA ILE A 122 -2.73 3.42 7.38
C ILE A 122 -2.97 4.14 6.05
N SER A 123 -2.57 3.56 4.91
CA SER A 123 -2.84 4.17 3.60
C SER A 123 -4.34 4.33 3.30
N ILE A 124 -5.18 3.43 3.81
CA ILE A 124 -6.64 3.44 3.64
C ILE A 124 -7.28 4.68 4.28
N PRO A 125 -7.17 4.94 5.59
CA PRO A 125 -7.73 6.12 6.23
C PRO A 125 -7.14 7.40 5.66
N LEU A 126 -5.84 7.44 5.34
CA LEU A 126 -5.23 8.61 4.71
C LEU A 126 -5.86 8.93 3.35
N ALA A 127 -5.94 7.95 2.44
CA ALA A 127 -6.54 8.13 1.13
C ALA A 127 -8.02 8.52 1.22
N TYR A 128 -8.76 7.94 2.18
CA TYR A 128 -10.16 8.27 2.41
C TYR A 128 -10.34 9.71 2.89
N LEU A 129 -9.56 10.14 3.89
CA LEU A 129 -9.62 11.51 4.41
C LEU A 129 -9.23 12.54 3.35
N THR A 130 -8.19 12.27 2.56
CA THR A 130 -7.79 13.13 1.43
C THR A 130 -8.92 13.27 0.42
N ARG A 131 -9.58 12.16 0.05
CA ARG A 131 -10.73 12.19 -0.85
C ARG A 131 -11.84 13.09 -0.30
N VAL A 132 -12.25 12.88 0.95
CA VAL A 132 -13.33 13.65 1.58
C VAL A 132 -12.97 15.14 1.67
N ALA A 133 -11.71 15.47 1.98
CA ALA A 133 -11.24 16.85 2.04
C ALA A 133 -11.29 17.55 0.67
N VAL A 134 -10.90 16.84 -0.40
CA VAL A 134 -10.95 17.36 -1.78
C VAL A 134 -12.39 17.51 -2.25
N GLU A 135 -13.25 16.53 -2.02
CA GLU A 135 -14.69 16.60 -2.36
C GLU A 135 -15.34 17.80 -1.67
N LYS A 136 -15.11 17.97 -0.36
CA LYS A 136 -15.62 19.12 0.41
C LYS A 136 -15.13 20.47 -0.13
N ARG A 137 -13.91 20.55 -0.67
CA ARG A 137 -13.37 21.80 -1.24
C ARG A 137 -14.01 22.14 -2.59
N ASN A 138 -14.35 21.14 -3.40
CA ASN A 138 -14.94 21.35 -4.73
C ASN A 138 -16.43 21.68 -4.66
N ASP A 139 -17.09 21.38 -3.54
CA ASP A 139 -18.51 21.68 -3.28
C ASP A 139 -18.74 23.08 -2.68
N VAL A 140 -17.66 23.83 -2.35
CA VAL A 140 -17.68 25.23 -1.85
C VAL A 140 -17.31 26.17 -2.98
#